data_AF-A0A2E6QGH4-F1
#
_entry.id   AF-A0A2E6QGH4-F1
#
_cell.length_a   1.000
_cell.length_b   1.000
_cell.length_c   1.000
_cell.angle_alpha   90.00
_cell.angle_beta   90.00
_cell.angle_gamma   90.00
#
_symmetry.space_group_name_H-M   'P 1'
#
loop_
_entity.id
_entity.type
_entity.pdbx_description
1 polymer ?
#
loop_
_entity_poly.entity_id
_entity_poly.type
_entity_poly.pdbx_seq_one_letter_code
_entity_poly.pdbx_strand_id
1 'polypeptide(L)'
;MTDPANDESPPPPEIAGPLALADRMLRARRLDPAAALYEDILGRFPNSAEALHGLALVCQDRGQFAKAAELVETALRLKPGIGNFHVTHGLALKGLGRPKRAIEALTRAIALMPGSAEPHIALGNLLRDIGQTAKAVPILARAAVLRPDLVNAHTALAYALQETGRVEDAAQALAQAVVAAPEAPAPHLNLGIGLLSARRPAALWAAVDRAVAVPGLGPGPKAGMRVLAAIAAQIENDPAACIQWLEGCRGAMSDAPDFPNRQALRIYEHYLVHLLHFRKAHQSLFTESGPSLYAIGDSHCLSPAHTRIPWRNAEYRVVPRLIVGCKAWHLASPAMNGFKAYFRHAAAELPSGVPVVAMFGEIDCRHDEGIARHHRGHPGEDLDGAIADLVDGYVEFVAASLAPKTDDIAFHGVPAPNVDISIMSADDRTLLLDTVAGFNRHLRRATAARSLAMIDAFAWTANDDGIAHGRRHLDAYHLQPSFLGDYLAEQGNWESIA
;
A
#
# COMPACT_ATOMS: atom_id res chain seq x y z
N MET A 1 39.66 7.42 -20.49
CA MET A 1 39.96 7.82 -19.10
C MET A 1 39.26 6.84 -18.20
N THR A 2 40.02 6.03 -17.49
CA THR A 2 39.53 5.11 -16.45
C THR A 2 38.86 5.91 -15.35
N ASP A 3 37.71 5.42 -14.88
CA ASP A 3 36.92 6.02 -13.81
C ASP A 3 37.75 6.07 -12.51
N PRO A 4 37.97 7.23 -11.87
CA PRO A 4 38.74 7.35 -10.63
C PRO A 4 38.02 6.74 -9.40
N ALA A 5 36.85 6.12 -9.57
CA ALA A 5 36.01 5.57 -8.51
C ALA A 5 36.51 4.25 -7.88
N ASN A 6 37.54 3.61 -8.43
CA ASN A 6 38.05 2.35 -7.93
C ASN A 6 39.56 2.43 -7.70
N ASP A 7 39.99 2.56 -6.44
CA ASP A 7 41.28 1.99 -6.02
C ASP A 7 41.14 0.46 -6.06
N GLU A 8 41.14 -0.03 -7.30
CA GLU A 8 40.96 -1.41 -7.75
C GLU A 8 42.26 -2.21 -7.58
N SER A 9 43.11 -1.82 -6.62
CA SER A 9 44.26 -2.63 -6.24
C SER A 9 43.75 -4.05 -5.94
N PRO A 10 44.10 -5.05 -6.76
CA PRO A 10 43.50 -6.37 -6.65
C PRO A 10 43.79 -6.94 -5.27
N PRO A 11 42.85 -7.70 -4.68
CA PRO A 11 43.09 -8.32 -3.39
C PRO A 11 44.34 -9.21 -3.46
N PRO A 12 45.08 -9.38 -2.35
CA PRO A 12 46.21 -10.30 -2.29
C PRO A 12 45.85 -11.64 -2.94
N PRO A 13 46.72 -12.23 -3.78
CA PRO A 13 46.43 -13.47 -4.50
C PRO A 13 45.93 -14.60 -3.59
N GLU A 14 46.38 -14.63 -2.34
CA GLU A 14 46.02 -15.59 -1.30
C GLU A 14 44.53 -15.53 -0.91
N ILE A 15 43.88 -14.38 -1.03
CA ILE A 15 42.46 -14.20 -0.69
C ILE A 15 41.56 -14.03 -1.90
N ALA A 16 42.10 -13.78 -3.10
CA ALA A 16 41.32 -13.51 -4.32
C ALA A 16 40.31 -14.63 -4.63
N GLY A 17 40.73 -15.90 -4.56
CA GLY A 17 39.85 -17.05 -4.80
C GLY A 17 38.74 -17.20 -3.74
N PRO A 18 39.09 -17.27 -2.43
CA PRO A 18 38.11 -17.32 -1.35
C PRO A 18 37.13 -16.13 -1.36
N LEU A 19 37.61 -14.90 -1.60
CA LEU A 19 36.79 -13.69 -1.65
C LEU A 19 35.76 -13.77 -2.80
N ALA A 20 36.20 -14.14 -4.00
CA ALA A 20 35.30 -14.31 -5.15
C ALA A 20 34.26 -15.43 -4.94
N LEU A 21 34.60 -16.46 -4.15
CA LEU A 21 33.64 -17.50 -3.75
C LEU A 21 32.62 -16.95 -2.75
N ALA A 22 33.06 -16.21 -1.73
CA ALA A 22 32.19 -15.56 -0.75
C ALA A 22 31.21 -14.58 -1.43
N ASP A 23 31.70 -13.76 -2.37
CA ASP A 23 30.89 -12.85 -3.17
C ASP A 23 29.81 -13.56 -3.99
N ARG A 24 30.15 -14.71 -4.60
CA ARG A 24 29.18 -15.53 -5.32
C ARG A 24 28.14 -16.12 -4.39
N MET A 25 28.54 -16.58 -3.21
CA MET A 25 27.61 -17.10 -2.20
C MET A 25 26.65 -16.01 -1.71
N LEU A 26 27.17 -14.79 -1.48
CA LEU A 26 26.35 -13.63 -1.11
C LEU A 26 25.35 -13.28 -2.21
N ARG A 27 25.78 -13.20 -3.48
CA ARG A 27 24.88 -13.00 -4.64
C ARG A 27 23.83 -14.10 -4.78
N ALA A 28 24.17 -15.34 -4.41
CA ALA A 28 23.26 -16.47 -4.36
C ALA A 28 22.41 -16.53 -3.08
N ARG A 29 22.44 -15.49 -2.23
CA ARG A 29 21.72 -15.40 -0.93
C ARG A 29 22.06 -16.51 0.06
N ARG A 30 23.22 -17.15 -0.08
CA ARG A 30 23.76 -18.13 0.87
C ARG A 30 24.54 -17.40 1.96
N LEU A 31 23.83 -16.73 2.85
CA LEU A 31 24.39 -15.78 3.82
C LEU A 31 25.36 -16.44 4.81
N ASP A 32 25.01 -17.58 5.40
CA ASP A 32 25.84 -18.27 6.39
C ASP A 32 27.20 -18.72 5.84
N PRO A 33 27.28 -19.44 4.71
CA PRO A 33 28.58 -19.83 4.16
C PRO A 33 29.37 -18.64 3.59
N ALA A 34 28.70 -17.58 3.11
CA ALA A 34 29.38 -16.35 2.74
C ALA A 34 30.03 -15.69 3.96
N ALA A 35 29.30 -15.57 5.07
CA ALA A 35 29.79 -15.03 6.34
C ALA A 35 31.04 -15.79 6.81
N ALA A 36 30.97 -17.12 6.83
CA ALA A 36 32.07 -17.97 7.29
C ALA A 36 33.35 -17.77 6.46
N LEU A 37 33.22 -17.61 5.14
CA LEU A 37 34.36 -17.32 4.27
C LEU A 37 34.93 -15.93 4.51
N TYR A 38 34.09 -14.89 4.67
CA TYR A 38 34.59 -13.56 5.01
C TYR A 38 35.29 -13.55 6.38
N GLU A 39 34.73 -14.23 7.38
CA GLU A 39 35.32 -14.35 8.72
C GLU A 39 36.66 -15.10 8.69
N ASP A 40 36.77 -16.17 7.90
CA ASP A 40 38.03 -16.90 7.69
C ASP A 40 39.10 -16.05 6.96
N ILE A 41 38.69 -15.25 5.97
CA ILE A 41 39.58 -14.28 5.33
C ILE A 41 40.06 -13.26 6.36
N LEU A 42 39.16 -12.69 7.15
CA LEU A 42 39.49 -11.68 8.17
C LEU A 42 40.34 -12.24 9.33
N GLY A 43 40.21 -13.53 9.64
CA GLY A 43 41.10 -14.21 10.59
C GLY A 43 42.56 -14.26 10.14
N ARG A 44 42.81 -14.30 8.83
CA ARG A 44 44.15 -14.34 8.22
C ARG A 44 44.63 -12.96 7.77
N PHE A 45 43.70 -12.12 7.32
CA PHE A 45 43.92 -10.79 6.76
C PHE A 45 42.92 -9.78 7.36
N PRO A 46 43.11 -9.37 8.62
CA PRO A 46 42.13 -8.54 9.35
C PRO A 46 41.88 -7.15 8.75
N ASN A 47 42.77 -6.68 7.87
CA ASN A 47 42.63 -5.40 7.17
C ASN A 47 42.20 -5.55 5.69
N SER A 48 41.55 -6.66 5.31
CA SER A 48 40.90 -6.76 4.00
C SER A 48 39.62 -5.92 3.98
N ALA A 49 39.68 -4.75 3.34
CA ALA A 49 38.54 -3.84 3.22
C ALA A 49 37.36 -4.49 2.49
N GLU A 50 37.64 -5.32 1.48
CA GLU A 50 36.64 -6.06 0.70
C GLU A 50 35.94 -7.12 1.55
N ALA A 51 36.67 -7.91 2.35
CA ALA A 51 36.07 -8.91 3.22
C ALA A 51 35.28 -8.26 4.38
N LEU A 52 35.75 -7.13 4.92
CA LEU A 52 35.00 -6.32 5.88
C LEU A 52 33.67 -5.83 5.30
N HIS A 53 33.70 -5.30 4.06
CA HIS A 53 32.48 -4.85 3.36
C HIS A 53 31.54 -6.02 3.03
N GLY A 54 32.05 -7.13 2.53
CA GLY A 54 31.27 -8.34 2.27
C GLY A 54 30.56 -8.88 3.51
N LEU A 55 31.26 -8.91 4.66
CA LEU A 55 30.65 -9.28 5.94
C LEU A 55 29.63 -8.24 6.42
N ALA A 56 29.89 -6.94 6.18
CA ALA A 56 28.93 -5.88 6.49
C ALA A 56 27.62 -6.04 5.70
N LEU A 57 27.69 -6.40 4.41
CA LEU A 57 26.51 -6.71 3.59
C LEU A 57 25.72 -7.90 4.15
N VAL A 58 26.40 -8.96 4.59
CA VAL A 58 25.74 -10.10 5.26
C VAL A 58 25.06 -9.67 6.56
N CYS A 59 25.74 -8.87 7.40
CA CYS A 59 25.15 -8.33 8.62
C CYS A 59 23.93 -7.45 8.32
N GLN A 60 23.98 -6.62 7.28
CA GLN A 60 22.86 -5.79 6.86
C GLN A 60 21.66 -6.64 6.42
N ASP A 61 21.89 -7.69 5.63
CA ASP A 61 20.85 -8.64 5.22
C ASP A 61 20.21 -9.38 6.40
N ARG A 62 20.96 -9.58 7.49
CA ARG A 62 20.48 -10.16 8.75
C ARG A 62 19.84 -9.12 9.69
N GLY A 63 19.75 -7.85 9.29
CA GLY A 63 19.26 -6.76 10.16
C GLY A 63 20.21 -6.36 11.29
N GLN A 64 21.45 -6.86 11.29
CA GLN A 64 22.50 -6.52 12.28
C GLN A 64 23.16 -5.19 11.93
N PHE A 65 22.37 -4.11 11.90
CA PHE A 65 22.80 -2.81 11.38
C PHE A 65 23.97 -2.19 12.17
N ALA A 66 24.05 -2.43 13.49
CA ALA A 66 25.16 -1.96 14.31
C ALA A 66 26.49 -2.60 13.87
N LYS A 67 26.52 -3.93 13.77
CA LYS A 67 27.70 -4.68 13.31
C LYS A 67 28.06 -4.33 11.85
N ALA A 68 27.05 -4.18 10.98
CA ALA A 68 27.27 -3.73 9.61
C ALA A 68 27.94 -2.35 9.55
N ALA A 69 27.48 -1.39 10.37
CA ALA A 69 28.05 -0.06 10.47
C ALA A 69 29.52 -0.09 10.96
N GLU A 70 29.84 -0.88 11.99
CA GLU A 70 31.22 -1.00 12.50
C GLU A 70 32.18 -1.59 11.46
N LEU A 71 31.76 -2.66 10.78
CA LEU A 71 32.55 -3.34 9.74
C LEU A 71 32.83 -2.40 8.56
N VAL A 72 31.81 -1.72 8.06
CA VAL A 72 31.98 -0.80 6.92
C VAL A 72 32.71 0.49 7.31
N GLU A 73 32.57 0.99 8.54
CA GLU A 73 33.40 2.10 9.04
C GLU A 73 34.87 1.70 9.10
N THR A 74 35.18 0.44 9.41
CA THR A 74 36.55 -0.09 9.36
C THR A 74 37.05 -0.19 7.92
N ALA A 75 36.23 -0.70 6.99
CA ALA A 75 36.57 -0.72 5.57
C ALA A 75 36.82 0.69 5.01
N LEU A 76 36.01 1.68 5.42
CA LEU A 76 36.16 3.09 5.02
C LEU A 76 37.42 3.75 5.58
N ARG A 77 37.89 3.37 6.78
CA ARG A 77 39.19 3.83 7.30
C ARG A 77 40.36 3.32 6.46
N LEU A 78 40.24 2.12 5.89
CA LEU A 78 41.26 1.51 5.05
C LEU A 78 41.21 2.05 3.61
N LYS A 79 40.02 2.18 3.04
CA LYS A 79 39.80 2.66 1.67
C LYS A 79 38.62 3.66 1.60
N PRO A 80 38.83 4.95 1.87
CA PRO A 80 37.75 5.94 1.95
C PRO A 80 37.15 6.34 0.59
N GLY A 81 37.82 6.01 -0.51
CA GLY A 81 37.42 6.36 -1.88
C GLY A 81 36.41 5.41 -2.54
N ILE A 82 36.07 4.29 -1.89
CA ILE A 82 35.17 3.29 -2.50
C ILE A 82 33.71 3.68 -2.23
N GLY A 83 32.99 4.07 -3.29
CA GLY A 83 31.61 4.52 -3.19
C GLY A 83 30.64 3.48 -2.61
N ASN A 84 30.81 2.19 -2.94
CA ASN A 84 29.96 1.11 -2.43
C ASN A 84 30.03 0.96 -0.90
N PHE A 85 31.15 1.28 -0.27
CA PHE A 85 31.27 1.27 1.18
C PHE A 85 30.41 2.37 1.81
N HIS A 86 30.38 3.55 1.19
CA HIS A 86 29.50 4.64 1.61
C HIS A 86 28.01 4.31 1.42
N VAL A 87 27.64 3.54 0.39
CA VAL A 87 26.26 3.02 0.22
C VAL A 87 25.88 2.13 1.40
N THR A 88 26.69 1.11 1.69
CA THR A 88 26.44 0.18 2.80
C THR A 88 26.44 0.90 4.16
N HIS A 89 27.33 1.87 4.37
CA HIS A 89 27.32 2.70 5.57
C HIS A 89 26.04 3.51 5.71
N GLY A 90 25.58 4.14 4.63
CA GLY A 90 24.32 4.87 4.59
C GLY A 90 23.11 4.00 4.91
N LEU A 91 23.03 2.80 4.33
CA LEU A 91 21.94 1.84 4.58
C LEU A 91 21.97 1.27 6.00
N ALA A 92 23.16 0.97 6.55
CA ALA A 92 23.30 0.55 7.95
C ALA A 92 22.89 1.68 8.92
N LEU A 93 23.31 2.92 8.66
CA LEU A 93 22.92 4.09 9.47
C LEU A 93 21.42 4.37 9.39
N LYS A 94 20.80 4.15 8.23
CA LYS A 94 19.33 4.18 8.07
C LYS A 94 18.68 3.14 9.00
N GLY A 95 19.13 1.89 8.96
CA GLY A 95 18.62 0.82 9.83
C GLY A 95 18.80 1.10 11.34
N LEU A 96 19.81 1.89 11.71
CA LEU A 96 20.05 2.38 13.07
C LEU A 96 19.22 3.62 13.46
N GLY A 97 18.35 4.12 12.59
CA GLY A 97 17.58 5.35 12.86
C GLY A 97 18.44 6.61 12.90
N ARG A 98 19.55 6.66 12.15
CA ARG A 98 20.48 7.80 12.07
C ARG A 98 20.42 8.50 10.70
N PRO A 99 19.29 9.10 10.32
CA PRO A 99 19.06 9.57 8.95
C PRO A 99 20.01 10.68 8.50
N LYS A 100 20.43 11.59 9.39
CA LYS A 100 21.36 12.68 9.04
C LYS A 100 22.70 12.13 8.54
N ARG A 101 23.32 11.23 9.31
CA ARG A 101 24.58 10.57 8.93
C ARG A 101 24.40 9.68 7.70
N ALA A 102 23.24 9.03 7.57
CA ALA A 102 22.94 8.22 6.38
C ALA A 102 22.88 9.06 5.10
N ILE A 103 22.29 10.27 5.15
CA ILE A 103 22.28 11.22 4.03
C ILE A 103 23.71 11.64 3.66
N GLU A 104 24.56 11.94 4.64
CA GLU A 104 25.96 12.32 4.40
C GLU A 104 26.72 11.20 3.67
N ALA A 105 26.61 9.96 4.16
CA ALA A 105 27.24 8.80 3.54
C ALA A 105 26.74 8.57 2.10
N LEU A 106 25.42 8.59 1.89
CA LEU A 106 24.85 8.39 0.55
C LEU A 106 25.19 9.53 -0.42
N THR A 107 25.28 10.77 0.07
CA THR A 107 25.73 11.92 -0.73
C THR A 107 27.19 11.73 -1.15
N ARG A 108 28.04 11.22 -0.25
CA ARG A 108 29.43 10.88 -0.58
C ARG A 108 29.50 9.75 -1.60
N ALA A 109 28.64 8.74 -1.49
CA ALA A 109 28.54 7.66 -2.46
C ALA A 109 28.16 8.17 -3.87
N ILE A 110 27.20 9.11 -3.97
CA ILE A 110 26.84 9.76 -5.25
C ILE A 110 28.04 10.53 -5.84
N ALA A 111 28.78 11.26 -5.00
CA ALA A 111 29.94 12.03 -5.45
C ALA A 111 31.08 11.12 -5.98
N LEU A 112 31.25 9.93 -5.40
CA LEU A 112 32.25 8.95 -5.82
C LEU A 112 31.78 8.11 -7.02
N MET A 113 30.46 7.91 -7.18
CA MET A 113 29.87 7.08 -8.24
C MET A 113 28.72 7.82 -8.97
N PRO A 114 28.98 8.94 -9.66
CA PRO A 114 27.93 9.78 -10.25
C PRO A 114 27.14 9.08 -11.37
N GLY A 115 27.72 8.04 -11.98
CA GLY A 115 27.06 7.19 -12.98
C GLY A 115 26.24 6.03 -12.41
N SER A 116 26.29 5.78 -11.09
CA SER A 116 25.56 4.67 -10.46
C SER A 116 24.17 5.10 -10.00
N ALA A 117 23.15 4.33 -10.38
CA ALA A 117 21.77 4.55 -9.94
C ALA A 117 21.54 4.14 -8.48
N GLU A 118 22.31 3.18 -7.96
CA GLU A 118 22.13 2.61 -6.61
C GLU A 118 22.17 3.64 -5.47
N PRO A 119 23.20 4.51 -5.34
CA PRO A 119 23.23 5.51 -4.27
C PRO A 119 22.11 6.55 -4.40
N HIS A 120 21.65 6.84 -5.63
CA HIS A 120 20.49 7.70 -5.86
C HIS A 120 19.19 7.05 -5.37
N ILE A 121 18.98 5.76 -5.64
CA ILE A 121 17.80 5.02 -5.14
C ILE A 121 17.83 4.96 -3.60
N ALA A 122 18.98 4.64 -3.01
CA ALA A 122 19.13 4.58 -1.57
C ALA A 122 18.85 5.93 -0.90
N LEU A 123 19.41 7.02 -1.43
CA LEU A 123 19.17 8.37 -0.90
C LEU A 123 17.71 8.81 -1.08
N GLY A 124 17.16 8.56 -2.26
CA GLY A 124 15.76 8.88 -2.56
C GLY A 124 14.79 8.17 -1.62
N ASN A 125 14.97 6.87 -1.41
CA ASN A 125 14.13 6.11 -0.47
C ASN A 125 14.34 6.58 0.99
N LEU A 126 15.57 6.87 1.41
CA LEU A 126 15.81 7.45 2.74
C LEU A 126 15.08 8.79 2.92
N LEU A 127 15.10 9.65 1.91
CA LEU A 127 14.42 10.94 1.95
C LEU A 127 12.89 10.78 2.03
N ARG A 128 12.31 9.79 1.35
CA ARG A 128 10.89 9.44 1.49
C ARG A 128 10.56 8.97 2.90
N ASP A 129 11.35 8.05 3.45
CA ASP A 129 11.12 7.47 4.77
C ASP A 129 11.14 8.51 5.90
N ILE A 130 11.88 9.60 5.73
CA ILE A 130 11.92 10.72 6.69
C ILE A 130 10.98 11.88 6.33
N GLY A 131 10.07 11.68 5.38
CA GLY A 131 9.07 12.68 4.96
C GLY A 131 9.59 13.82 4.09
N GLN A 132 10.84 13.76 3.61
CA GLN A 132 11.43 14.72 2.68
C GLN A 132 11.21 14.31 1.21
N THR A 133 10.05 13.72 0.90
CA THR A 133 9.70 13.15 -0.41
C THR A 133 9.88 14.14 -1.56
N ALA A 134 9.57 15.42 -1.39
CA ALA A 134 9.76 16.43 -2.45
C ALA A 134 11.22 16.52 -2.92
N LYS A 135 12.20 16.32 -2.01
CA LYS A 135 13.62 16.24 -2.36
C LYS A 135 14.01 14.89 -2.97
N ALA A 136 13.28 13.82 -2.66
CA ALA A 136 13.52 12.49 -3.21
C ALA A 136 13.22 12.40 -4.71
N VAL A 137 12.16 13.09 -5.18
CA VAL A 137 11.71 13.04 -6.59
C VAL A 137 12.84 13.32 -7.60
N PRO A 138 13.59 14.44 -7.54
CA PRO A 138 14.68 14.68 -8.50
C PRO A 138 15.83 13.67 -8.39
N ILE A 139 16.12 13.16 -7.19
CA ILE A 139 17.18 12.16 -6.95
C ILE A 139 16.79 10.81 -7.59
N LEU A 140 15.54 10.39 -7.41
CA LEU A 140 15.01 9.15 -7.99
C LEU A 140 14.83 9.26 -9.51
N ALA A 141 14.45 10.44 -10.01
CA ALA A 141 14.40 10.71 -11.44
C ALA A 141 15.79 10.57 -12.07
N ARG A 142 16.86 11.02 -11.38
CA ARG A 142 18.23 10.79 -11.83
C ARG A 142 18.58 9.30 -11.88
N ALA A 143 18.17 8.52 -10.88
CA ALA A 143 18.36 7.06 -10.89
C ALA A 143 17.70 6.39 -12.10
N ALA A 144 16.46 6.77 -12.40
CA ALA A 144 15.69 6.26 -13.53
C ALA A 144 16.32 6.63 -14.90
N VAL A 145 16.96 7.80 -15.00
CA VAL A 145 17.72 8.21 -16.19
C VAL A 145 19.04 7.43 -16.33
N LEU A 146 19.75 7.19 -15.22
CA LEU A 146 21.01 6.45 -15.22
C LEU A 146 20.82 4.97 -15.58
N ARG A 147 19.70 4.38 -15.13
CA ARG A 147 19.34 2.99 -15.41
C ARG A 147 17.87 2.87 -15.83
N PRO A 148 17.54 3.15 -17.10
CA PRO A 148 16.17 3.05 -17.61
C PRO A 148 15.60 1.64 -17.59
N ASP A 149 16.46 0.63 -17.56
CA ASP A 149 16.15 -0.80 -17.47
C ASP A 149 15.89 -1.28 -16.02
N LEU A 150 16.09 -0.43 -15.02
CA LEU A 150 15.96 -0.80 -13.62
C LEU A 150 14.55 -0.50 -13.10
N VAL A 151 13.72 -1.53 -13.01
CA VAL A 151 12.34 -1.49 -12.47
C VAL A 151 12.26 -0.77 -11.13
N ASN A 152 13.22 -1.02 -10.23
CA ASN A 152 13.24 -0.43 -8.89
C ASN A 152 13.38 1.11 -8.93
N ALA A 153 14.15 1.65 -9.88
CA ALA A 153 14.34 3.10 -10.02
C ALA A 153 13.02 3.79 -10.37
N HIS A 154 12.31 3.26 -11.38
CA HIS A 154 11.00 3.75 -11.81
C HIS A 154 9.93 3.58 -10.74
N THR A 155 9.94 2.46 -10.02
CA THR A 155 8.96 2.18 -8.95
C THR A 155 9.18 3.09 -7.74
N ALA A 156 10.43 3.30 -7.32
CA ALA A 156 10.74 4.24 -6.24
C ALA A 156 10.38 5.69 -6.62
N LEU A 157 10.67 6.09 -7.87
CA LEU A 157 10.24 7.39 -8.40
C LEU A 157 8.72 7.53 -8.38
N ALA A 158 7.98 6.51 -8.84
CA ALA A 158 6.52 6.52 -8.82
C ALA A 158 5.96 6.72 -7.42
N TYR A 159 6.48 6.00 -6.41
CA TYR A 159 6.03 6.19 -5.03
C TYR A 159 6.33 7.60 -4.49
N ALA A 160 7.49 8.17 -4.82
CA ALA A 160 7.79 9.56 -4.46
C ALA A 160 6.82 10.55 -5.11
N LEU A 161 6.47 10.33 -6.38
CA LEU A 161 5.50 11.14 -7.11
C LEU A 161 4.10 11.01 -6.51
N GLN A 162 3.68 9.81 -6.11
CA GLN A 162 2.42 9.58 -5.42
C GLN A 162 2.35 10.34 -4.09
N GLU A 163 3.36 10.20 -3.23
CA GLU A 163 3.45 10.89 -1.94
C GLU A 163 3.45 12.42 -2.06
N THR A 164 3.91 12.95 -3.19
CA THR A 164 3.85 14.39 -3.51
C THR A 164 2.59 14.82 -4.27
N GLY A 165 1.63 13.92 -4.48
CA GLY A 165 0.37 14.21 -5.16
C GLY A 165 0.47 14.33 -6.68
N ARG A 166 1.63 14.01 -7.28
CA ARG A 166 1.86 13.99 -8.73
C ARG A 166 1.40 12.65 -9.31
N VAL A 167 0.10 12.40 -9.22
CA VAL A 167 -0.53 11.09 -9.49
C VAL A 167 -0.34 10.65 -10.94
N GLU A 168 -0.51 11.55 -11.91
CA GLU A 168 -0.33 11.24 -13.34
C GLU A 168 1.13 10.90 -13.67
N ASP A 169 2.09 11.65 -13.12
CA ASP A 169 3.51 11.39 -13.33
C ASP A 169 3.93 10.06 -12.72
N ALA A 170 3.32 9.67 -11.59
CA ALA A 170 3.56 8.37 -10.99
C ALA A 170 3.11 7.22 -11.90
N ALA A 171 1.93 7.34 -12.54
CA ALA A 171 1.46 6.35 -13.51
C ALA A 171 2.41 6.25 -14.71
N GLN A 172 2.98 7.37 -15.17
CA GLN A 172 3.97 7.36 -16.24
C GLN A 172 5.27 6.66 -15.83
N ALA A 173 5.77 6.90 -14.61
CA ALA A 173 6.95 6.20 -14.09
C ALA A 173 6.69 4.68 -13.98
N LEU A 174 5.50 4.26 -13.54
CA LEU A 174 5.12 2.84 -13.51
C LEU A 174 5.03 2.23 -14.91
N ALA A 175 4.60 3.00 -15.91
CA ALA A 175 4.61 2.54 -17.30
C ALA A 175 6.04 2.27 -17.81
N GLN A 176 7.03 3.09 -17.40
CA GLN A 176 8.44 2.82 -17.68
C GLN A 176 8.95 1.57 -16.96
N ALA A 177 8.47 1.28 -15.75
CA ALA A 177 8.78 0.02 -15.06
C ALA A 177 8.27 -1.21 -15.84
N VAL A 178 7.11 -1.12 -16.50
CA VAL A 178 6.59 -2.17 -17.39
C VAL A 178 7.47 -2.36 -18.62
N VAL A 179 7.94 -1.26 -19.23
CA VAL A 179 8.87 -1.33 -20.37
C VAL A 179 10.19 -1.99 -19.97
N ALA A 180 10.69 -1.70 -18.77
CA ALA A 180 11.94 -2.23 -18.26
C ALA A 180 11.89 -3.76 -18.00
N ALA A 181 10.74 -4.29 -17.58
CA ALA A 181 10.56 -5.72 -17.34
C ALA A 181 9.13 -6.18 -17.72
N PRO A 182 8.86 -6.36 -19.02
CA PRO A 182 7.50 -6.61 -19.50
C PRO A 182 6.93 -7.97 -19.06
N GLU A 183 7.78 -8.94 -18.74
CA GLU A 183 7.35 -10.27 -18.29
C GLU A 183 7.22 -10.38 -16.77
N ALA A 184 7.67 -9.36 -16.02
CA ALA A 184 7.58 -9.35 -14.57
C ALA A 184 6.15 -8.97 -14.11
N PRO A 185 5.55 -9.67 -13.15
CA PRO A 185 4.20 -9.34 -12.66
C PRO A 185 4.08 -7.98 -11.97
N ALA A 186 5.05 -7.62 -11.13
CA ALA A 186 4.93 -6.47 -10.23
C ALA A 186 4.73 -5.12 -10.97
N PRO A 187 5.49 -4.80 -12.05
CA PRO A 187 5.29 -3.55 -12.77
C PRO A 187 3.88 -3.37 -13.35
N HIS A 188 3.29 -4.43 -13.92
CA HIS A 188 1.93 -4.37 -14.49
C HIS A 188 0.90 -4.06 -13.41
N LEU A 189 0.93 -4.80 -12.30
CA LEU A 189 -0.03 -4.62 -11.21
C LEU A 189 0.12 -3.26 -10.53
N ASN A 190 1.36 -2.80 -10.34
CA ASN A 190 1.61 -1.46 -9.82
C ASN A 190 1.06 -0.39 -10.77
N LEU A 191 1.30 -0.49 -12.08
CA LEU A 191 0.72 0.41 -13.08
C LEU A 191 -0.81 0.36 -13.05
N GLY A 192 -1.41 -0.82 -12.96
CA GLY A 192 -2.85 -0.98 -12.90
C GLY A 192 -3.48 -0.27 -11.70
N ILE A 193 -2.89 -0.44 -10.51
CA ILE A 193 -3.31 0.26 -9.29
C ILE A 193 -3.09 1.77 -9.45
N GLY A 194 -1.94 2.20 -9.99
CA GLY A 194 -1.65 3.61 -10.22
C GLY A 194 -2.65 4.30 -11.16
N LEU A 195 -3.05 3.62 -12.25
CA LEU A 195 -4.05 4.14 -13.20
C LEU A 195 -5.46 4.17 -12.61
N LEU A 196 -5.79 3.20 -11.75
CA LEU A 196 -7.05 3.19 -11.01
C LEU A 196 -7.11 4.35 -10.00
N SER A 197 -6.04 4.57 -9.23
CA SER A 197 -5.91 5.70 -8.31
C SER A 197 -5.89 7.06 -9.03
N ALA A 198 -5.35 7.10 -10.25
CA ALA A 198 -5.37 8.28 -11.12
C ALA A 198 -6.72 8.48 -11.85
N ARG A 199 -7.73 7.62 -11.64
CA ARG A 199 -9.01 7.65 -12.37
C ARG A 199 -8.84 7.73 -13.89
N ARG A 200 -8.00 6.87 -14.46
CA ARG A 200 -7.80 6.76 -15.91
C ARG A 200 -8.26 5.38 -16.43
N PRO A 201 -9.57 5.08 -16.42
CA PRO A 201 -10.09 3.76 -16.79
C PRO A 201 -9.71 3.34 -18.22
N ALA A 202 -9.80 4.25 -19.19
CA ALA A 202 -9.40 3.95 -20.57
C ALA A 202 -7.91 3.57 -20.70
N ALA A 203 -7.03 4.26 -19.97
CA ALA A 203 -5.60 3.94 -19.96
C ALA A 203 -5.33 2.61 -19.24
N LEU A 204 -6.08 2.31 -18.18
CA LEU A 204 -6.04 1.03 -17.48
C LEU A 204 -6.46 -0.13 -18.39
N TRP A 205 -7.60 -0.02 -19.08
CA TRP A 205 -8.06 -1.04 -20.02
C TRP A 205 -7.05 -1.27 -21.14
N ALA A 206 -6.49 -0.20 -21.72
CA ALA A 206 -5.41 -0.34 -22.70
C ALA A 206 -4.14 -0.98 -22.13
N ALA A 207 -3.81 -0.75 -20.84
CA ALA A 207 -2.69 -1.41 -20.18
C ALA A 207 -2.95 -2.91 -19.96
N VAL A 208 -4.20 -3.28 -19.64
CA VAL A 208 -4.63 -4.67 -19.49
C VAL A 208 -4.54 -5.42 -20.82
N ASP A 209 -5.00 -4.81 -21.92
CA ASP A 209 -4.89 -5.40 -23.26
C ASP A 209 -3.43 -5.68 -23.62
N ARG A 210 -2.53 -4.72 -23.35
CA ARG A 210 -1.08 -4.91 -23.53
C ARG A 210 -0.54 -6.03 -22.65
N ALA A 211 -0.89 -6.06 -21.36
CA ALA A 211 -0.41 -7.06 -20.41
C ALA A 211 -0.85 -8.48 -20.80
N VAL A 212 -2.10 -8.65 -21.23
CA VAL A 212 -2.65 -9.93 -21.70
C VAL A 212 -1.91 -10.44 -22.93
N ALA A 213 -1.46 -9.54 -23.82
CA ALA A 213 -0.70 -9.86 -25.01
C ALA A 213 0.77 -10.23 -24.75
N VAL A 214 1.33 -9.97 -23.55
CA VAL A 214 2.74 -10.33 -23.24
C VAL A 214 2.88 -11.85 -23.13
N PRO A 215 3.68 -12.53 -23.98
CA PRO A 215 3.80 -13.98 -23.95
C PRO A 215 4.35 -14.53 -22.62
N GLY A 216 5.41 -13.91 -22.07
CA GLY A 216 6.05 -14.35 -20.83
C GLY A 216 5.34 -13.97 -19.53
N LEU A 217 4.27 -13.16 -19.58
CA LEU A 217 3.49 -12.83 -18.39
C LEU A 217 2.51 -13.98 -18.07
N GLY A 218 2.64 -14.55 -16.88
CA GLY A 218 1.83 -15.69 -16.44
C GLY A 218 0.31 -15.40 -16.39
N PRO A 219 -0.53 -16.45 -16.39
CA PRO A 219 -1.99 -16.31 -16.40
C PRO A 219 -2.54 -15.63 -15.15
N GLY A 220 -1.96 -15.87 -13.97
CA GLY A 220 -2.36 -15.24 -12.71
C GLY A 220 -2.25 -13.71 -12.74
N PRO A 221 -1.06 -13.13 -13.01
CA PRO A 221 -0.89 -11.69 -13.17
C PRO A 221 -1.79 -11.06 -14.24
N LYS A 222 -2.04 -11.76 -15.36
CA LYS A 222 -3.00 -11.31 -16.39
C LYS A 222 -4.42 -11.24 -15.84
N ALA A 223 -4.85 -12.24 -15.09
CA ALA A 223 -6.14 -12.22 -14.40
C ALA A 223 -6.20 -11.11 -13.33
N GLY A 224 -5.12 -10.90 -12.57
CA GLY A 224 -5.02 -9.78 -11.64
C GLY A 224 -5.22 -8.41 -12.30
N MET A 225 -4.63 -8.21 -13.49
CA MET A 225 -4.87 -7.00 -14.30
C MET A 225 -6.33 -6.88 -14.75
N ARG A 226 -6.96 -7.98 -15.16
CA ARG A 226 -8.40 -7.99 -15.50
C ARG A 226 -9.29 -7.69 -14.31
N VAL A 227 -8.95 -8.14 -13.10
CA VAL A 227 -9.69 -7.76 -11.89
C VAL A 227 -9.62 -6.25 -11.66
N LEU A 228 -8.45 -5.62 -11.83
CA LEU A 228 -8.33 -4.16 -11.75
C LEU A 228 -9.19 -3.46 -12.82
N ALA A 229 -9.25 -4.02 -14.04
CA ALA A 229 -10.14 -3.54 -15.10
C ALA A 229 -11.63 -3.62 -14.73
N ALA A 230 -12.04 -4.73 -14.08
CA ALA A 230 -13.39 -4.94 -13.61
C ALA A 230 -13.77 -3.99 -12.47
N ILE A 231 -12.85 -3.71 -11.54
CA ILE A 231 -13.03 -2.68 -10.52
C ILE A 231 -13.28 -1.32 -11.17
N ALA A 232 -12.47 -0.95 -12.17
CA ALA A 232 -12.67 0.30 -12.90
C ALA A 232 -14.03 0.36 -13.61
N ALA A 233 -14.46 -0.73 -14.25
CA ALA A 233 -15.78 -0.82 -14.87
C ALA A 233 -16.92 -0.67 -13.84
N GLN A 234 -16.78 -1.25 -12.64
CA GLN A 234 -17.74 -1.04 -11.55
C GLN A 234 -17.79 0.44 -11.10
N ILE A 235 -16.64 1.12 -11.02
CA ILE A 235 -16.59 2.55 -10.70
C ILE A 235 -17.30 3.39 -11.76
N GLU A 236 -17.10 3.07 -13.04
CA GLU A 236 -17.70 3.77 -14.20
C GLU A 236 -19.16 3.37 -14.49
N ASN A 237 -19.79 2.55 -13.63
CA ASN A 237 -21.15 2.02 -13.81
C ASN A 237 -21.34 1.21 -15.10
N ASP A 238 -20.32 0.46 -15.51
CA ASP A 238 -20.37 -0.43 -16.69
C ASP A 238 -20.38 -1.91 -16.26
N PRO A 239 -21.56 -2.46 -15.91
CA PRO A 239 -21.67 -3.86 -15.50
C PRO A 239 -21.35 -4.84 -16.63
N ALA A 240 -21.53 -4.44 -17.90
CA ALA A 240 -21.24 -5.31 -19.04
C ALA A 240 -19.71 -5.49 -19.21
N ALA A 241 -18.94 -4.41 -19.17
CA ALA A 241 -17.49 -4.47 -19.17
C ALA A 241 -16.96 -5.19 -17.91
N CYS A 242 -17.57 -4.95 -16.75
CA CYS A 242 -17.20 -5.63 -15.50
C CYS A 242 -17.33 -7.16 -15.64
N ILE A 243 -18.45 -7.65 -16.19
CA ILE A 243 -18.66 -9.07 -16.50
C ILE A 243 -17.56 -9.54 -17.46
N GLN A 244 -17.40 -8.89 -18.62
CA GLN A 244 -16.44 -9.29 -19.65
C GLN A 244 -15.01 -9.46 -19.10
N TRP A 245 -14.55 -8.54 -18.25
CA TRP A 245 -13.24 -8.64 -17.63
C TRP A 245 -13.12 -9.85 -16.69
N LEU A 246 -14.14 -10.09 -15.85
CA LEU A 246 -14.16 -11.22 -14.91
C LEU A 246 -14.28 -12.57 -15.62
N GLU A 247 -14.96 -12.67 -16.76
CA GLU A 247 -15.01 -13.91 -17.53
C GLU A 247 -13.60 -14.35 -17.99
N GLY A 248 -12.72 -13.38 -18.28
CA GLY A 248 -11.32 -13.62 -18.60
C GLY A 248 -10.42 -14.01 -17.42
N CYS A 249 -10.95 -14.08 -16.20
CA CYS A 249 -10.22 -14.50 -15.00
C CYS A 249 -10.43 -15.98 -14.62
N ARG A 250 -11.50 -16.63 -15.12
CA ARG A 250 -11.94 -17.95 -14.63
C ARG A 250 -10.81 -18.97 -14.57
N GLY A 251 -10.56 -19.50 -13.37
CA GLY A 251 -9.54 -20.53 -13.08
C GLY A 251 -8.10 -20.00 -12.97
N ALA A 252 -7.79 -18.87 -13.60
CA ALA A 252 -6.41 -18.36 -13.69
C ALA A 252 -5.82 -17.89 -12.36
N MET A 253 -6.65 -17.41 -11.42
CA MET A 253 -6.19 -16.95 -10.09
C MET A 253 -5.96 -18.10 -9.10
N SER A 254 -6.78 -19.15 -9.16
CA SER A 254 -6.73 -20.30 -8.24
C SER A 254 -5.48 -21.15 -8.45
N ASP A 255 -5.10 -21.37 -9.71
CA ASP A 255 -4.02 -22.31 -10.07
C ASP A 255 -2.66 -21.61 -10.27
N ALA A 256 -2.62 -20.28 -10.23
CA ALA A 256 -1.38 -19.53 -10.42
C ALA A 256 -0.41 -19.69 -9.23
N PRO A 257 0.91 -19.72 -9.51
CA PRO A 257 1.93 -19.45 -8.49
C PRO A 257 1.66 -18.13 -7.78
N ASP A 258 2.22 -17.96 -6.58
CA ASP A 258 2.08 -16.70 -5.87
C ASP A 258 2.70 -15.52 -6.66
N PHE A 259 2.04 -14.38 -6.59
CA PHE A 259 2.47 -13.15 -7.25
C PHE A 259 1.98 -11.93 -6.44
N PRO A 260 2.55 -10.73 -6.65
CA PRO A 260 2.20 -9.56 -5.86
C PRO A 260 0.69 -9.29 -5.82
N ASN A 261 0.13 -9.02 -4.64
CA ASN A 261 -1.29 -8.71 -4.43
C ASN A 261 -2.30 -9.82 -4.83
N ARG A 262 -1.86 -11.06 -5.07
CA ARG A 262 -2.73 -12.17 -5.50
C ARG A 262 -3.95 -12.35 -4.59
N GLN A 263 -3.74 -12.41 -3.27
CA GLN A 263 -4.81 -12.63 -2.29
C GLN A 263 -5.86 -11.51 -2.34
N ALA A 264 -5.42 -10.25 -2.33
CA ALA A 264 -6.31 -9.10 -2.39
C ALA A 264 -7.14 -9.08 -3.69
N LEU A 265 -6.50 -9.34 -4.84
CA LEU A 265 -7.19 -9.38 -6.13
C LEU A 265 -8.19 -10.54 -6.22
N ARG A 266 -7.90 -11.68 -5.58
CA ARG A 266 -8.85 -12.80 -5.49
C ARG A 266 -10.08 -12.44 -4.64
N ILE A 267 -9.90 -11.64 -3.58
CA ILE A 267 -11.03 -11.13 -2.79
C ILE A 267 -11.91 -10.21 -3.66
N TYR A 268 -11.30 -9.28 -4.40
CA TYR A 268 -12.04 -8.42 -5.34
C TYR A 268 -12.76 -9.20 -6.44
N GLU A 269 -12.13 -10.25 -7.01
CA GLU A 269 -12.77 -11.10 -8.01
C GLU A 269 -14.08 -11.71 -7.49
N HIS A 270 -14.05 -12.36 -6.33
CA HIS A 270 -15.25 -12.96 -5.73
C HIS A 270 -16.29 -11.90 -5.36
N TYR A 271 -15.83 -10.80 -4.74
CA TYR A 271 -16.68 -9.70 -4.33
C TYR A 271 -17.46 -9.10 -5.52
N LEU A 272 -16.78 -8.79 -6.63
CA LEU A 272 -17.43 -8.24 -7.83
C LEU A 272 -18.41 -9.22 -8.45
N VAL A 273 -18.11 -10.52 -8.44
CA VAL A 273 -19.07 -11.56 -8.89
C VAL A 273 -20.34 -11.52 -8.02
N HIS A 274 -20.23 -11.47 -6.70
CA HIS A 274 -21.40 -11.37 -5.81
C HIS A 274 -22.18 -10.07 -6.03
N LEU A 275 -21.48 -8.95 -6.20
CA LEU A 275 -22.08 -7.65 -6.46
C LEU A 275 -22.90 -7.66 -7.76
N LEU A 276 -22.37 -8.26 -8.83
CA LEU A 276 -23.07 -8.39 -10.11
C LEU A 276 -24.31 -9.28 -10.01
N HIS A 277 -24.25 -10.38 -9.25
CA HIS A 277 -25.42 -11.22 -8.97
C HIS A 277 -26.49 -10.45 -8.21
N PHE A 278 -26.10 -9.71 -7.16
CA PHE A 278 -27.03 -8.87 -6.40
C PHE A 278 -27.67 -7.81 -7.31
N ARG A 279 -26.87 -7.13 -8.13
CA ARG A 279 -27.36 -6.11 -9.07
C ARG A 279 -28.35 -6.67 -10.07
N LYS A 280 -28.11 -7.86 -10.60
CA LYS A 280 -29.03 -8.54 -11.51
C LYS A 280 -30.38 -8.83 -10.84
N ALA A 281 -30.38 -9.19 -9.57
CA ALA A 281 -31.61 -9.48 -8.81
C ALA A 281 -32.36 -8.21 -8.35
N HIS A 282 -31.67 -7.09 -8.18
CA HIS A 282 -32.22 -5.86 -7.59
C HIS A 282 -32.03 -4.63 -8.48
N GLN A 283 -32.37 -4.74 -9.77
CA GLN A 283 -32.12 -3.69 -10.76
C GLN A 283 -32.74 -2.33 -10.39
N SER A 284 -33.90 -2.33 -9.72
CA SER A 284 -34.61 -1.12 -9.30
C SER A 284 -33.85 -0.25 -8.28
N LEU A 285 -32.90 -0.85 -7.55
CA LEU A 285 -32.05 -0.14 -6.59
C LEU A 285 -31.03 0.78 -7.26
N PHE A 286 -30.64 0.46 -8.50
CA PHE A 286 -29.57 1.16 -9.22
C PHE A 286 -30.12 2.25 -10.14
N THR A 287 -29.35 3.32 -10.33
CA THR A 287 -29.77 4.48 -11.12
C THR A 287 -28.62 5.10 -11.89
N GLU A 288 -28.93 5.68 -13.04
CA GLU A 288 -28.00 6.48 -13.85
C GLU A 288 -28.24 7.98 -13.69
N SER A 289 -29.32 8.38 -13.04
CA SER A 289 -29.75 9.77 -12.88
C SER A 289 -29.84 10.20 -11.41
N GLY A 290 -29.84 11.51 -11.17
CA GLY A 290 -29.95 12.13 -9.86
C GLY A 290 -28.69 12.92 -9.44
N PRO A 291 -28.79 13.75 -8.39
CA PRO A 291 -27.63 14.40 -7.78
C PRO A 291 -26.70 13.35 -7.19
N SER A 292 -25.41 13.68 -7.05
CA SER A 292 -24.38 12.73 -6.61
C SER A 292 -24.08 12.87 -5.12
N LEU A 293 -24.10 11.74 -4.41
CA LEU A 293 -23.42 11.56 -3.13
C LEU A 293 -22.13 10.79 -3.38
N TYR A 294 -21.02 11.20 -2.78
CA TYR A 294 -19.73 10.54 -3.00
C TYR A 294 -19.39 9.59 -1.85
N ALA A 295 -19.20 8.31 -2.16
CA ALA A 295 -18.66 7.35 -1.19
C ALA A 295 -17.15 7.22 -1.43
N ILE A 296 -16.32 7.75 -0.51
CA ILE A 296 -14.86 7.67 -0.58
C ILE A 296 -14.38 6.63 0.41
N GLY A 297 -13.63 5.62 -0.05
CA GLY A 297 -13.32 4.50 0.82
C GLY A 297 -12.32 3.51 0.27
N ASP A 298 -12.14 2.44 1.02
CA ASP A 298 -11.59 1.17 0.54
C ASP A 298 -12.64 0.42 -0.31
N SER A 299 -12.57 -0.91 -0.39
CA SER A 299 -13.51 -1.71 -1.17
C SER A 299 -14.97 -1.51 -0.77
N HIS A 300 -15.28 -1.11 0.47
CA HIS A 300 -16.64 -0.91 0.95
C HIS A 300 -17.39 0.18 0.19
N CYS A 301 -16.70 1.19 -0.37
CA CYS A 301 -17.35 2.24 -1.14
C CYS A 301 -17.94 1.73 -2.47
N LEU A 302 -17.52 0.55 -2.94
CA LEU A 302 -18.03 -0.04 -4.17
C LEU A 302 -19.41 -0.69 -4.00
N SER A 303 -19.78 -1.08 -2.78
CA SER A 303 -21.04 -1.80 -2.55
C SER A 303 -22.27 -0.94 -2.82
N PRO A 304 -22.39 0.27 -2.23
CA PRO A 304 -23.52 1.15 -2.54
C PRO A 304 -23.36 1.86 -3.90
N ALA A 305 -22.31 1.58 -4.70
CA ALA A 305 -22.07 2.32 -5.92
C ALA A 305 -23.26 2.26 -6.88
N HIS A 306 -23.67 3.44 -7.36
CA HIS A 306 -24.75 3.66 -8.30
C HIS A 306 -26.15 3.27 -7.79
N THR A 307 -26.32 3.06 -6.48
CA THR A 307 -27.64 2.90 -5.87
C THR A 307 -28.30 4.26 -5.60
N ARG A 308 -29.63 4.25 -5.48
CA ARG A 308 -30.41 5.38 -4.94
C ARG A 308 -30.40 5.33 -3.42
N ILE A 309 -30.06 6.44 -2.80
CA ILE A 309 -30.13 6.59 -1.34
C ILE A 309 -30.85 7.89 -0.97
N PRO A 310 -31.75 7.86 0.04
CA PRO A 310 -32.25 9.09 0.63
C PRO A 310 -31.14 9.73 1.45
N TRP A 311 -30.93 11.03 1.28
CA TRP A 311 -29.99 11.82 2.07
C TRP A 311 -30.62 13.17 2.40
N ARG A 312 -30.85 13.40 3.70
CA ARG A 312 -31.62 14.54 4.18
C ARG A 312 -33.00 14.59 3.50
N ASN A 313 -33.25 15.60 2.66
CA ASN A 313 -34.54 15.86 2.03
C ASN A 313 -34.57 15.54 0.52
N ALA A 314 -33.58 14.80 0.01
CA ALA A 314 -33.51 14.45 -1.41
C ALA A 314 -32.95 13.04 -1.62
N GLU A 315 -33.20 12.47 -2.80
CA GLU A 315 -32.58 11.22 -3.23
C GLU A 315 -31.32 11.50 -4.04
N TYR A 316 -30.27 10.72 -3.78
CA TYR A 316 -28.97 10.82 -4.41
C TYR A 316 -28.56 9.49 -5.04
N ARG A 317 -27.78 9.59 -6.12
CA ARG A 317 -27.01 8.48 -6.67
C ARG A 317 -25.64 8.43 -6.01
N VAL A 318 -25.23 7.27 -5.53
CA VAL A 318 -23.90 7.08 -4.96
C VAL A 318 -22.84 6.99 -6.06
N VAL A 319 -21.80 7.82 -5.98
CA VAL A 319 -20.63 7.79 -6.87
C VAL A 319 -19.42 7.34 -6.06
N PRO A 320 -18.84 6.16 -6.36
CA PRO A 320 -17.70 5.64 -5.59
C PRO A 320 -16.40 6.39 -5.92
N ARG A 321 -15.54 6.51 -4.90
CA ARG A 321 -14.15 6.99 -4.98
C ARG A 321 -13.26 6.03 -4.19
N LEU A 322 -12.85 4.97 -4.88
CA LEU A 322 -12.01 3.93 -4.32
C LEU A 322 -10.56 4.41 -4.14
N ILE A 323 -9.99 4.12 -2.97
CA ILE A 323 -8.55 4.20 -2.70
C ILE A 323 -8.06 2.79 -2.36
N VAL A 324 -7.56 2.09 -3.38
CA VAL A 324 -7.19 0.67 -3.30
C VAL A 324 -6.18 0.41 -2.19
N GLY A 325 -6.50 -0.49 -1.26
CA GLY A 325 -5.60 -0.90 -0.17
C GLY A 325 -5.42 0.14 0.95
N CYS A 326 -6.16 1.26 0.89
CA CYS A 326 -6.15 2.25 1.95
C CYS A 326 -6.80 1.69 3.22
N LYS A 327 -6.30 2.16 4.35
CA LYS A 327 -6.73 1.78 5.70
C LYS A 327 -6.88 3.07 6.51
N ALA A 328 -7.71 3.06 7.55
CA ALA A 328 -7.84 4.20 8.45
C ALA A 328 -6.48 4.56 9.07
N TRP A 329 -5.65 3.57 9.43
CA TRP A 329 -4.27 3.79 9.87
C TRP A 329 -3.42 4.64 8.91
N HIS A 330 -3.52 4.39 7.60
CA HIS A 330 -2.75 5.16 6.61
C HIS A 330 -3.13 6.63 6.62
N LEU A 331 -4.41 6.93 6.85
CA LEU A 331 -4.94 8.29 6.90
C LEU A 331 -4.64 8.97 8.24
N ALA A 332 -4.63 8.19 9.32
CA ALA A 332 -4.26 8.64 10.66
C ALA A 332 -2.77 8.95 10.83
N SER A 333 -1.90 8.30 10.03
CA SER A 333 -0.45 8.51 10.11
C SER A 333 -0.07 9.99 10.06
N PRO A 334 0.82 10.49 10.96
CA PRO A 334 1.18 11.90 11.00
C PRO A 334 1.95 12.35 9.76
N ALA A 335 2.72 11.45 9.15
CA ALA A 335 3.47 11.73 7.93
C ALA A 335 2.57 11.66 6.69
N MET A 336 2.88 12.50 5.70
CA MET A 336 2.31 12.32 4.37
C MET A 336 2.78 11.00 3.77
N ASN A 337 1.85 10.30 3.12
CA ASN A 337 2.10 9.06 2.40
C ASN A 337 1.24 9.03 1.12
N GLY A 338 1.45 8.01 0.27
CA GLY A 338 0.73 7.86 -1.00
C GLY A 338 -0.80 7.80 -0.84
N PHE A 339 -1.31 7.13 0.20
CA PHE A 339 -2.75 7.03 0.45
C PHE A 339 -3.37 8.37 0.82
N LYS A 340 -2.71 9.16 1.69
CA LYS A 340 -3.15 10.52 2.03
C LYS A 340 -3.15 11.43 0.79
N ALA A 341 -2.15 11.28 -0.08
CA ALA A 341 -2.09 12.03 -1.33
C ALA A 341 -3.21 11.63 -2.30
N TYR A 342 -3.50 10.34 -2.45
CA TYR A 342 -4.65 9.87 -3.24
C TYR A 342 -5.99 10.33 -2.67
N PHE A 343 -6.15 10.31 -1.33
CA PHE A 343 -7.35 10.84 -0.70
C PHE A 343 -7.54 12.32 -1.03
N ARG A 344 -6.50 13.14 -0.88
CA ARG A 344 -6.55 14.57 -1.21
C ARG A 344 -6.82 14.81 -2.69
N HIS A 345 -6.24 14.03 -3.59
CA HIS A 345 -6.54 14.09 -5.02
C HIS A 345 -8.00 13.71 -5.30
N ALA A 346 -8.56 12.72 -4.58
CA ALA A 346 -9.96 12.36 -4.70
C ALA A 346 -10.90 13.45 -4.17
N ALA A 347 -10.59 14.03 -3.02
CA ALA A 347 -11.31 15.14 -2.42
C ALA A 347 -11.26 16.41 -3.29
N ALA A 348 -10.10 16.75 -3.86
CA ALA A 348 -9.92 17.96 -4.67
C ALA A 348 -10.79 17.97 -5.95
N GLU A 349 -11.10 16.81 -6.51
CA GLU A 349 -11.98 16.68 -7.69
C GLU A 349 -13.47 16.68 -7.38
N LEU A 350 -13.87 16.69 -6.10
CA LEU A 350 -15.28 16.79 -5.76
C LEU A 350 -15.86 18.16 -6.16
N PRO A 351 -17.12 18.22 -6.63
CA PRO A 351 -17.88 19.46 -6.67
C PRO A 351 -18.07 20.02 -5.25
N SER A 352 -18.29 21.32 -5.12
CA SER A 352 -18.58 21.94 -3.81
C SER A 352 -20.01 21.65 -3.36
N GLY A 353 -20.21 21.49 -2.04
CA GLY A 353 -21.52 21.29 -1.40
C GLY A 353 -22.14 19.90 -1.60
N VAL A 354 -21.35 18.92 -2.06
CA VAL A 354 -21.84 17.55 -2.25
C VAL A 354 -21.75 16.74 -0.96
N PRO A 355 -22.72 15.87 -0.65
CA PRO A 355 -22.62 14.99 0.50
C PRO A 355 -21.56 13.91 0.26
N VAL A 356 -20.84 13.55 1.33
CA VAL A 356 -19.75 12.58 1.29
C VAL A 356 -19.89 11.55 2.41
N VAL A 357 -19.71 10.27 2.07
CA VAL A 357 -19.58 9.19 3.05
C VAL A 357 -18.15 8.63 3.01
N ALA A 358 -17.44 8.68 4.14
CA ALA A 358 -16.12 8.10 4.30
C ALA A 358 -16.22 6.64 4.79
N MET A 359 -15.70 5.69 4.03
CA MET A 359 -15.84 4.24 4.28
C MET A 359 -14.45 3.57 4.40
N PHE A 360 -13.87 3.62 5.60
CA PHE A 360 -12.61 2.96 5.94
C PHE A 360 -12.69 2.33 7.33
N GLY A 361 -11.79 1.39 7.60
CA GLY A 361 -11.56 0.86 8.95
C GLY A 361 -11.80 -0.64 9.07
N GLU A 362 -12.55 -1.27 8.17
CA GLU A 362 -12.80 -2.72 8.24
C GLU A 362 -11.50 -3.51 8.18
N ILE A 363 -10.59 -3.14 7.26
CA ILE A 363 -9.29 -3.81 7.10
C ILE A 363 -8.42 -3.63 8.35
N ASP A 364 -8.53 -2.50 9.05
CA ASP A 364 -7.83 -2.24 10.30
C ASP A 364 -8.32 -3.14 11.45
N CYS A 365 -9.56 -3.61 11.39
CA CYS A 365 -10.20 -4.41 12.44
C CYS A 365 -10.16 -5.93 12.20
N ARG A 366 -9.52 -6.43 11.13
CA ARG A 366 -9.43 -7.87 10.85
C ARG A 366 -8.52 -8.60 11.85
N HIS A 367 -8.82 -9.85 12.15
CA HIS A 367 -8.07 -10.65 13.12
C HIS A 367 -6.61 -10.97 12.72
N ASP A 368 -6.28 -10.99 11.43
CA ASP A 368 -4.99 -11.36 10.86
C ASP A 368 -4.23 -10.18 10.23
N GLU A 369 -4.84 -9.00 10.25
CA GLU A 369 -4.33 -7.76 9.68
C GLU A 369 -4.55 -6.59 10.65
N GLY A 370 -4.10 -5.39 10.29
CA GLY A 370 -4.45 -4.16 11.00
C GLY A 370 -3.97 -4.12 12.46
N ILE A 371 -4.87 -3.67 13.33
CA ILE A 371 -4.60 -3.39 14.75
C ILE A 371 -4.28 -4.69 15.50
N ALA A 372 -5.03 -5.77 15.25
CA ALA A 372 -4.82 -7.05 15.91
C ALA A 372 -3.40 -7.60 15.63
N ARG A 373 -2.95 -7.54 14.37
CA ARG A 373 -1.59 -7.94 14.00
C ARG A 373 -0.52 -7.08 14.66
N HIS A 374 -0.75 -5.76 14.75
CA HIS A 374 0.18 -4.83 15.39
C HIS A 374 0.31 -5.12 16.89
N HIS A 375 -0.82 -5.28 17.58
CA HIS A 375 -0.90 -5.54 19.01
C HIS A 375 -0.20 -6.86 19.40
N ARG A 376 -0.37 -7.93 18.62
CA ARG A 376 0.37 -9.20 18.85
C ARG A 376 1.90 -9.02 18.80
N GLY A 377 2.40 -8.04 18.04
CA GLY A 377 3.82 -7.70 17.98
C GLY A 377 4.33 -6.86 19.14
N HIS A 378 3.41 -6.24 19.91
CA HIS A 378 3.72 -5.32 21.02
C HIS A 378 2.85 -5.67 22.25
N PRO A 379 3.00 -6.89 22.80
CA PRO A 379 2.20 -7.33 23.94
C PRO A 379 2.49 -6.43 25.15
N GLY A 380 1.50 -5.63 25.56
CA GLY A 380 1.62 -4.66 26.66
C GLY A 380 1.24 -3.22 26.28
N GLU A 381 1.08 -2.92 24.99
CA GLU A 381 0.48 -1.65 24.57
C GLU A 381 -1.02 -1.61 24.87
N ASP A 382 -1.52 -0.43 25.23
CA ASP A 382 -2.95 -0.20 25.43
C ASP A 382 -3.68 -0.24 24.09
N LEU A 383 -4.40 -1.33 23.84
CA LEU A 383 -5.18 -1.53 22.62
C LEU A 383 -6.24 -0.43 22.45
N ASP A 384 -6.94 -0.05 23.51
CA ASP A 384 -8.03 0.94 23.41
C ASP A 384 -7.49 2.33 23.08
N GLY A 385 -6.40 2.73 23.75
CA GLY A 385 -5.67 3.96 23.45
C GLY A 385 -5.13 4.00 22.01
N ALA A 386 -4.54 2.90 21.53
CA ALA A 386 -4.05 2.80 20.16
C ALA A 386 -5.18 2.92 19.12
N ILE A 387 -6.36 2.33 19.39
CA ILE A 387 -7.55 2.49 18.54
C ILE A 387 -8.03 3.94 18.58
N ALA A 388 -8.08 4.57 19.76
CA ALA A 388 -8.51 5.95 19.92
C ALA A 388 -7.65 6.91 19.09
N ASP A 389 -6.32 6.84 19.24
CA ASP A 389 -5.36 7.68 18.51
C ASP A 389 -5.48 7.49 16.99
N LEU A 390 -5.62 6.24 16.53
CA LEU A 390 -5.83 5.91 15.12
C LEU A 390 -7.12 6.56 14.61
N VAL A 391 -8.24 6.37 15.31
CA VAL A 391 -9.54 6.87 14.87
C VAL A 391 -9.58 8.40 14.87
N ASP A 392 -9.04 9.06 15.89
CA ASP A 392 -9.00 10.51 15.95
C ASP A 392 -8.16 11.10 14.80
N GLY A 393 -6.97 10.56 14.54
CA GLY A 393 -6.14 10.99 13.42
C GLY A 393 -6.80 10.74 12.06
N TYR A 394 -7.51 9.63 11.92
CA TYR A 394 -8.28 9.30 10.70
C TYR A 394 -9.41 10.31 10.46
N VAL A 395 -10.26 10.56 11.46
CA VAL A 395 -11.39 11.50 11.35
C VAL A 395 -10.89 12.92 11.10
N GLU A 396 -9.86 13.36 11.83
CA GLU A 396 -9.25 14.68 11.64
C GLU A 396 -8.74 14.86 10.20
N PHE A 397 -7.97 13.90 9.69
CA PHE A 397 -7.41 14.01 8.35
C PHE A 397 -8.49 14.04 7.27
N VAL A 398 -9.50 13.17 7.36
CA VAL A 398 -10.60 13.10 6.39
C VAL A 398 -11.40 14.39 6.40
N ALA A 399 -11.84 14.85 7.59
CA ALA A 399 -12.61 16.07 7.72
C ALA A 399 -11.83 17.29 7.19
N ALA A 400 -10.56 17.44 7.58
CA ALA A 400 -9.73 18.55 7.11
C ALA A 400 -9.51 18.52 5.58
N SER A 401 -9.40 17.33 4.99
CA SER A 401 -9.19 17.17 3.55
C SER A 401 -10.46 17.43 2.72
N LEU A 402 -11.64 17.24 3.32
CA LEU A 402 -12.94 17.47 2.66
C LEU A 402 -13.52 18.87 2.93
N ALA A 403 -13.13 19.53 4.03
CA ALA A 403 -13.63 20.84 4.43
C ALA A 403 -13.63 21.93 3.31
N PRO A 404 -12.65 21.99 2.38
CA PRO A 404 -12.70 22.94 1.27
C PRO A 404 -13.84 22.69 0.26
N LYS A 405 -14.46 21.52 0.32
CA LYS A 405 -15.49 21.06 -0.63
C LYS A 405 -16.86 20.94 0.01
N THR A 406 -16.94 20.40 1.22
CA THR A 406 -18.21 20.11 1.89
C THR A 406 -18.02 19.98 3.39
N ASP A 407 -19.07 20.32 4.13
CA ASP A 407 -19.27 20.04 5.55
C ASP A 407 -20.29 18.91 5.77
N ASP A 408 -21.00 18.47 4.72
CA ASP A 408 -21.97 17.37 4.78
C ASP A 408 -21.27 16.01 4.64
N ILE A 409 -20.60 15.61 5.73
CA ILE A 409 -19.78 14.41 5.80
C ILE A 409 -20.36 13.43 6.82
N ALA A 410 -20.49 12.16 6.41
CA ALA A 410 -20.72 11.05 7.34
C ALA A 410 -19.58 10.04 7.30
N PHE A 411 -19.27 9.43 8.44
CA PHE A 411 -18.35 8.31 8.55
C PHE A 411 -19.12 7.00 8.67
N HIS A 412 -18.71 6.00 7.90
CA HIS A 412 -19.28 4.67 7.97
C HIS A 412 -18.55 3.85 9.03
N GLY A 413 -19.29 3.36 10.04
CA GLY A 413 -18.77 2.46 11.06
C GLY A 413 -18.27 1.14 10.49
N VAL A 414 -17.41 0.45 11.22
CA VAL A 414 -16.95 -0.89 10.82
C VAL A 414 -18.09 -1.88 11.07
N PRO A 415 -18.56 -2.62 10.06
CA PRO A 415 -19.63 -3.60 10.27
C PRO A 415 -19.19 -4.72 11.21
N ALA A 416 -20.16 -5.41 11.81
CA ALA A 416 -19.88 -6.58 12.62
C ALA A 416 -19.14 -7.65 11.80
N PRO A 417 -18.14 -8.34 12.39
CA PRO A 417 -17.31 -9.29 11.67
C PRO A 417 -18.15 -10.48 11.22
N ASN A 418 -18.09 -10.82 9.93
CA ASN A 418 -18.78 -11.95 9.32
C ASN A 418 -17.82 -13.13 9.11
N VAL A 419 -17.24 -13.61 10.22
CA VAL A 419 -16.28 -14.71 10.25
C VAL A 419 -16.73 -15.79 11.21
N ASP A 420 -16.31 -17.03 10.94
CA ASP A 420 -16.52 -18.13 11.87
C ASP A 420 -15.59 -17.98 13.07
N ILE A 421 -16.11 -17.43 14.17
CA ILE A 421 -15.36 -17.26 15.41
C ILE A 421 -15.18 -18.56 16.20
N SER A 422 -15.88 -19.65 15.82
CA SER A 422 -15.80 -20.93 16.54
C SER A 422 -14.46 -21.63 16.34
N ILE A 423 -13.79 -21.34 15.22
CA ILE A 423 -12.45 -21.86 14.89
C ILE A 423 -11.32 -21.00 15.45
N MET A 424 -11.63 -19.84 16.05
CA MET A 424 -10.64 -18.94 16.63
C MET A 424 -10.32 -19.30 18.09
N SER A 425 -9.08 -19.04 18.50
CA SER A 425 -8.69 -19.08 19.91
C SER A 425 -9.51 -18.07 20.73
N ALA A 426 -9.62 -18.29 22.04
CA ALA A 426 -10.33 -17.36 22.92
C ALA A 426 -9.71 -15.94 22.86
N ASP A 427 -8.38 -15.85 22.89
CA ASP A 427 -7.66 -14.59 22.83
C ASP A 427 -7.87 -13.85 21.50
N ASP A 428 -7.79 -14.56 20.37
CA ASP A 428 -8.00 -13.95 19.05
C ASP A 428 -9.45 -13.48 18.85
N ARG A 429 -10.41 -14.22 19.43
CA ARG A 429 -11.83 -13.86 19.41
C ARG A 429 -12.07 -12.58 20.20
N THR A 430 -11.57 -12.52 21.43
CA THR A 430 -11.65 -11.32 22.26
C THR A 430 -10.99 -10.13 21.56
N LEU A 431 -9.78 -10.31 21.04
CA LEU A 431 -9.05 -9.26 20.32
C LEU A 431 -9.84 -8.74 19.11
N LEU A 432 -10.43 -9.62 18.30
CA LEU A 432 -11.26 -9.21 17.16
C LEU A 432 -12.48 -8.39 17.60
N LEU A 433 -13.26 -8.90 18.56
CA LEU A 433 -14.49 -8.26 19.01
C LEU A 433 -14.22 -6.92 19.69
N ASP A 434 -13.20 -6.86 20.55
CA ASP A 434 -12.78 -5.63 21.23
C ASP A 434 -12.25 -4.59 20.25
N THR A 435 -11.53 -5.02 19.20
CA THR A 435 -11.03 -4.12 18.16
C THR A 435 -12.18 -3.49 17.36
N VAL A 436 -13.15 -4.30 16.90
CA VAL A 436 -14.30 -3.79 16.13
C VAL A 436 -15.19 -2.88 16.99
N ALA A 437 -15.50 -3.31 18.21
CA ALA A 437 -16.34 -2.53 19.14
C ALA A 437 -15.63 -1.24 19.57
N GLY A 438 -14.33 -1.31 19.86
CA GLY A 438 -13.48 -0.17 20.17
C GLY A 438 -13.42 0.84 19.05
N PHE A 439 -13.18 0.40 17.81
CA PHE A 439 -13.12 1.28 16.65
C PHE A 439 -14.43 2.05 16.47
N ASN A 440 -15.58 1.37 16.50
CA ASN A 440 -16.89 2.01 16.35
C ASN A 440 -17.22 2.96 17.52
N ARG A 441 -16.84 2.60 18.75
CA ARG A 441 -17.03 3.46 19.93
C ARG A 441 -16.23 4.76 19.80
N HIS A 442 -14.94 4.67 19.45
CA HIS A 442 -14.08 5.83 19.27
C HIS A 442 -14.48 6.63 18.03
N LEU A 443 -14.96 5.99 16.96
CA LEU A 443 -15.46 6.69 15.78
C LEU A 443 -16.65 7.57 16.15
N ARG A 444 -17.62 7.02 16.89
CA ARG A 444 -18.79 7.79 17.37
C ARG A 444 -18.38 8.99 18.22
N ARG A 445 -17.38 8.83 19.10
CA ARG A 445 -16.86 9.93 19.91
C ARG A 445 -16.17 10.99 19.06
N ALA A 446 -15.28 10.57 18.15
CA ALA A 446 -14.48 11.45 17.32
C ALA A 446 -15.33 12.26 16.33
N THR A 447 -16.39 11.66 15.77
CA THR A 447 -17.33 12.34 14.87
C THR A 447 -18.24 13.31 15.64
N ALA A 448 -18.79 12.87 16.79
CA ALA A 448 -19.63 13.74 17.63
C ALA A 448 -18.87 14.97 18.15
N ALA A 449 -17.60 14.80 18.56
CA ALA A 449 -16.74 15.90 18.99
C ALA A 449 -16.49 16.96 17.90
N ARG A 450 -16.76 16.62 16.62
CA ARG A 450 -16.57 17.47 15.45
C ARG A 450 -17.89 17.81 14.75
N SER A 451 -19.04 17.45 15.32
CA SER A 451 -20.37 17.61 14.72
C SER A 451 -20.48 16.98 13.31
N LEU A 452 -19.89 15.79 13.16
CA LEU A 452 -19.92 15.00 11.92
C LEU A 452 -20.84 13.79 12.11
N ALA A 453 -21.52 13.40 11.04
CA ALA A 453 -22.45 12.28 11.09
C ALA A 453 -21.71 10.92 11.14
N MET A 454 -22.34 9.92 11.76
CA MET A 454 -21.86 8.53 11.74
C MET A 454 -22.96 7.55 11.37
N ILE A 455 -22.72 6.74 10.33
CA ILE A 455 -23.54 5.58 9.99
C ILE A 455 -23.09 4.42 10.88
N ASP A 456 -23.96 4.03 11.81
CA ASP A 456 -23.70 2.97 12.80
C ASP A 456 -23.89 1.56 12.20
N ALA A 457 -22.98 1.19 11.29
CA ALA A 457 -23.06 -0.09 10.60
C ALA A 457 -22.91 -1.29 11.55
N PHE A 458 -22.14 -1.15 12.63
CA PHE A 458 -21.98 -2.22 13.62
C PHE A 458 -23.31 -2.57 14.28
N ALA A 459 -24.03 -1.59 14.82
CA ALA A 459 -25.32 -1.83 15.49
C ALA A 459 -26.37 -2.48 14.57
N TRP A 460 -26.27 -2.21 13.27
CA TRP A 460 -27.19 -2.71 12.25
C TRP A 460 -26.83 -4.07 11.66
N THR A 461 -25.67 -4.61 12.02
CA THR A 461 -25.16 -5.86 11.46
C THR A 461 -24.82 -6.87 12.54
N ALA A 462 -24.63 -6.44 13.79
CA ALA A 462 -24.30 -7.30 14.92
C ALA A 462 -25.51 -8.10 15.44
N ASN A 463 -25.25 -9.32 15.92
CA ASN A 463 -26.12 -10.06 16.84
C ASN A 463 -25.69 -9.79 18.29
N ASP A 464 -26.30 -10.49 19.25
CA ASP A 464 -26.01 -10.34 20.68
C ASP A 464 -24.57 -10.74 21.06
N ASP A 465 -23.90 -11.54 20.22
CA ASP A 465 -22.50 -11.96 20.42
C ASP A 465 -21.49 -10.98 19.77
N GLY A 466 -21.96 -9.88 19.17
CA GLY A 466 -21.12 -8.89 18.51
C GLY A 466 -20.55 -9.33 17.14
N ILE A 467 -21.07 -10.42 16.56
CA ILE A 467 -20.74 -10.89 15.21
C ILE A 467 -21.87 -10.63 14.23
N ALA A 468 -21.62 -10.75 12.92
CA ALA A 468 -22.63 -10.51 11.90
C ALA A 468 -23.84 -11.46 12.04
N HIS A 469 -25.06 -10.92 12.01
CA HIS A 469 -26.28 -11.73 11.91
C HIS A 469 -26.57 -12.24 10.48
N GLY A 470 -25.68 -11.96 9.51
CA GLY A 470 -25.70 -12.53 8.15
C GLY A 470 -26.77 -12.01 7.17
N ARG A 471 -27.64 -11.06 7.56
CA ARG A 471 -28.77 -10.60 6.71
C ARG A 471 -28.43 -9.42 5.81
N ARG A 472 -27.36 -8.67 6.14
CA ARG A 472 -26.98 -7.41 5.46
C ARG A 472 -25.63 -7.50 4.75
N HIS A 473 -24.94 -8.64 4.84
CA HIS A 473 -23.67 -8.90 4.18
C HIS A 473 -23.86 -9.50 2.79
N LEU A 474 -22.97 -9.13 1.87
CA LEU A 474 -22.89 -9.66 0.51
C LEU A 474 -21.88 -10.82 0.43
N ASP A 475 -20.82 -10.75 1.23
CA ASP A 475 -19.82 -11.78 1.41
C ASP A 475 -19.25 -11.74 2.85
N ALA A 476 -18.08 -12.34 3.09
CA ALA A 476 -17.44 -12.36 4.41
C ALA A 476 -16.99 -10.98 4.94
N TYR A 477 -16.89 -9.96 4.08
CA TYR A 477 -16.34 -8.65 4.43
C TYR A 477 -17.33 -7.51 4.12
N HIS A 478 -17.98 -7.54 2.95
CA HIS A 478 -18.73 -6.42 2.41
C HIS A 478 -20.23 -6.50 2.74
N LEU A 479 -20.84 -5.33 2.97
CA LEU A 479 -22.28 -5.19 3.09
C LEU A 479 -22.97 -5.24 1.73
N GLN A 480 -24.28 -5.51 1.71
CA GLN A 480 -25.09 -5.49 0.50
C GLN A 480 -25.28 -4.06 -0.04
N PRO A 481 -25.45 -3.88 -1.37
CA PRO A 481 -25.67 -2.57 -1.96
C PRO A 481 -26.86 -1.78 -1.40
N SER A 482 -27.89 -2.45 -0.87
CA SER A 482 -29.07 -1.78 -0.29
C SER A 482 -28.82 -1.20 1.11
N PHE A 483 -27.77 -1.65 1.80
CA PHE A 483 -27.56 -1.37 3.22
C PHE A 483 -27.68 0.12 3.58
N LEU A 484 -27.00 0.99 2.82
CA LEU A 484 -27.01 2.42 3.12
C LEU A 484 -28.40 3.04 2.94
N GLY A 485 -29.13 2.63 1.90
CA GLY A 485 -30.50 3.09 1.67
C GLY A 485 -31.45 2.61 2.77
N ASP A 486 -31.34 1.33 3.14
CA ASP A 486 -32.16 0.72 4.20
C ASP A 486 -31.90 1.40 5.56
N TYR A 487 -30.63 1.63 5.90
CA TYR A 487 -30.21 2.31 7.12
C TYR A 487 -30.82 3.72 7.20
N LEU A 488 -30.65 4.51 6.14
CA LEU A 488 -31.08 5.92 6.11
C LEU A 488 -32.60 6.07 6.08
N ALA A 489 -33.32 5.15 5.44
CA ALA A 489 -34.78 5.15 5.45
C ALA A 489 -35.37 4.90 6.84
N GLU A 490 -34.73 4.04 7.65
CA GLU A 490 -35.23 3.70 8.99
C GLU A 490 -34.87 4.73 10.06
N GLN A 491 -33.77 5.47 9.90
CA GLN A 491 -33.40 6.53 10.86
C GLN A 491 -34.42 7.67 10.90
N GLY A 492 -35.17 7.91 9.83
CA GLY A 492 -36.33 8.82 9.79
C GLY A 492 -36.03 10.32 9.97
N ASN A 493 -34.93 10.71 10.62
CA ASN A 493 -34.44 12.08 10.78
C ASN A 493 -32.90 12.10 10.76
N TRP A 494 -32.31 12.96 9.91
CA TRP A 494 -30.85 13.10 9.78
C TRP A 494 -30.16 13.55 11.09
N GLU A 495 -30.89 14.26 11.96
CA GLU A 495 -30.39 14.69 13.29
C GLU A 495 -30.10 13.53 14.25
N SER A 496 -30.56 12.30 13.97
CA SER A 496 -30.18 11.12 14.78
C SER A 496 -28.80 10.55 14.40
N ILE A 497 -28.29 10.95 13.23
CA ILE A 497 -27.03 10.47 12.64
C ILE A 497 -25.92 11.51 12.78
N ALA A 498 -26.28 12.81 12.75
CA ALA A 498 -25.41 13.98 12.93
C ALA A 498 -25.25 14.36 14.40
#